data_AF-A0A7C5GKR9-F1
#
_entry.id   AF-A0A7C5GKR9-F1
#
_cell.length_a   1.000
_cell.length_b   1.000
_cell.length_c   1.000
_cell.angle_alpha   90.00
_cell.angle_beta   90.00
_cell.angle_gamma   90.00
#
_symmetry.space_group_name_H-M   'P 1'
#
loop_
_entity.id
_entity.type
_entity.pdbx_description
1 polymer ?
#
loop_
_entity_poly.entity_id
_entity_poly.type
_entity_poly.pdbx_seq_one_letter_code
_entity_poly.pdbx_strand_id
1 'polypeptide(L)'
;MYIKTLSISISIALGLLLTLCVSSPATRGSGSASYATRDVELVAGNTQTYPRIALIIGNNEYERGNTLTNAVPDARAMRKFLQDKGFEVVYAENANIDKMRDKVDEFMGGLGQKSVAVIYYSGHASQDKSRMYNGEITNYLIPVNNNSLTTISDYDRKAISLNSILDKADEINHGLNIAMLDACRTSIGKGNSPIKNIGAEGVYLVYSTASGVTASDSGIFRKSFIRNANKPLKLIEIMEAVKLDVYRKEGQSPSVANDKRGTFYFTAPTQPTPTPVVKPQVVERIVYRDRPVSRVNSEKLKVKSGWNPKIYRGERSYSKNSTNTVKDNYTGLIWQKEDDEQKRSWDEAKGYCTNLSLDSYSDWRLPTMEELYYLGDMTKVKPAIDTNYFNVKNSWYWSSTTYKNNSSSAWNVYFEYGDDGWDGKSHKSLALCV
;
A
#
# COMPACT_ATOMS: atom_id res chain seq x y z
N MET A 1 48.47 79.23 6.96
CA MET A 1 47.99 79.29 8.36
C MET A 1 46.49 79.05 8.34
N TYR A 2 46.04 78.04 9.09
CA TYR A 2 44.66 77.62 9.42
C TYR A 2 43.78 76.81 8.43
N ILE A 3 43.71 75.52 8.78
CA ILE A 3 42.57 74.57 8.90
C ILE A 3 41.74 74.23 7.64
N LYS A 4 41.82 72.94 7.27
CA LYS A 4 40.85 72.20 6.43
C LYS A 4 40.04 71.26 7.32
N THR A 5 38.70 71.31 7.21
CA THR A 5 37.81 70.21 7.58
C THR A 5 36.59 70.14 6.64
N LEU A 6 36.24 68.90 6.29
CA LEU A 6 34.92 68.34 5.97
C LEU A 6 34.33 68.42 4.53
N SER A 7 34.57 67.33 3.79
CA SER A 7 33.64 66.25 3.41
C SER A 7 32.28 66.48 2.69
N ILE A 8 32.06 65.60 1.67
CA ILE A 8 30.79 64.93 1.24
C ILE A 8 29.81 65.83 0.44
N SER A 9 29.21 65.50 -0.72
CA SER A 9 29.00 64.26 -1.50
C SER A 9 28.25 64.52 -2.83
N ILE A 10 28.17 63.48 -3.70
CA ILE A 10 27.07 63.11 -4.65
C ILE A 10 27.08 63.62 -6.13
N SER A 11 27.32 62.63 -7.02
CA SER A 11 26.63 62.20 -8.26
C SER A 11 26.40 63.12 -9.49
N ILE A 12 26.70 62.57 -10.70
CA ILE A 12 25.76 62.20 -11.81
C ILE A 12 26.52 61.96 -13.14
N ALA A 13 25.93 61.11 -14.01
CA ALA A 13 26.13 60.89 -15.47
C ALA A 13 27.03 59.69 -15.86
N LEU A 14 26.48 58.53 -16.28
CA LEU A 14 25.74 58.16 -17.52
C LEU A 14 26.67 58.02 -18.75
N GLY A 15 26.82 56.79 -19.24
CA GLY A 15 27.51 56.47 -20.49
C GLY A 15 27.06 55.10 -21.03
N LEU A 16 26.27 55.14 -22.11
CA LEU A 16 25.73 54.02 -22.87
C LEU A 16 26.84 53.36 -23.72
N LEU A 17 26.93 52.03 -23.76
CA LEU A 17 27.57 51.31 -24.86
C LEU A 17 26.81 50.02 -25.18
N LEU A 18 26.29 49.93 -26.42
CA LEU A 18 25.72 48.72 -27.01
C LEU A 18 26.85 47.73 -27.31
N THR A 19 26.70 46.48 -26.85
CA THR A 19 27.40 45.32 -27.40
C THR A 19 26.40 44.27 -27.81
N LEU A 20 26.37 43.98 -29.12
CA LEU A 20 25.70 42.84 -29.75
C LEU A 20 26.38 41.54 -29.30
N CYS A 21 25.66 40.68 -28.56
CA CYS A 21 26.05 39.29 -28.39
C CYS A 21 25.23 38.42 -29.34
N VAL A 22 25.90 37.95 -30.39
CA VAL A 22 25.45 36.83 -31.23
C VAL A 22 25.44 35.59 -30.34
N SER A 23 24.26 35.08 -29.98
CA SER A 23 24.12 33.83 -29.25
C SER A 23 24.29 32.65 -30.22
N SER A 24 25.40 31.92 -30.10
CA SER A 24 25.49 30.55 -30.61
C SER A 24 24.47 29.65 -29.89
N PRO A 25 23.83 28.68 -30.57
CA PRO A 25 22.92 27.77 -29.90
C PRO A 25 23.73 26.84 -28.99
N ALA A 26 23.65 27.08 -27.68
CA ALA A 26 24.12 26.12 -26.69
C ALA A 26 23.24 24.88 -26.79
N THR A 27 23.87 23.76 -27.15
CA THR A 27 23.31 22.42 -27.11
C THR A 27 22.68 22.15 -25.75
N ARG A 28 21.40 21.76 -25.74
CA ARG A 28 20.69 21.25 -24.56
C ARG A 28 21.41 19.99 -24.08
N GLY A 29 22.29 20.14 -23.10
CA GLY A 29 22.68 19.05 -22.23
C GLY A 29 21.44 18.56 -21.48
N SER A 30 21.14 17.28 -21.62
CA SER A 30 20.16 16.54 -20.83
C SER A 30 20.62 16.53 -19.37
N GLY A 31 20.31 17.60 -18.64
CA GLY A 31 20.42 17.62 -17.19
C GLY A 31 19.36 16.71 -16.62
N SER A 32 19.76 15.53 -16.14
CA SER A 32 18.96 14.73 -15.22
C SER A 32 18.55 15.63 -14.06
N ALA A 33 17.27 15.94 -13.97
CA ALA A 33 16.70 16.58 -12.80
C ALA A 33 17.03 15.69 -11.60
N SER A 34 17.89 16.20 -10.72
CA SER A 34 18.11 15.64 -9.39
C SER A 34 16.78 15.75 -8.65
N TYR A 35 15.97 14.68 -8.70
CA TYR A 35 14.74 14.55 -7.93
C TYR A 35 15.12 14.62 -6.45
N ALA A 36 14.84 15.76 -5.81
CA ALA A 36 14.96 15.90 -4.37
C ALA A 36 14.05 14.85 -3.74
N THR A 37 14.64 13.85 -3.09
CA THR A 37 13.92 12.84 -2.33
C THR A 37 13.11 13.56 -1.24
N ARG A 38 11.78 13.52 -1.35
CA ARG A 38 10.88 13.97 -0.29
C ARG A 38 10.90 12.93 0.84
N ASP A 39 12.03 12.74 1.51
CA ASP A 39 12.15 11.76 2.60
C ASP A 39 11.33 12.23 3.80
N VAL A 40 10.16 11.62 4.01
CA VAL A 40 9.47 11.69 5.31
C VAL A 40 10.05 10.56 6.14
N GLU A 41 11.22 10.81 6.71
CA GLU A 41 11.81 9.94 7.72
C GLU A 41 11.17 10.27 9.07
N LEU A 42 10.09 9.55 9.42
CA LEU A 42 9.50 9.62 10.75
C LEU A 42 10.36 8.77 11.72
N VAL A 43 11.48 9.32 12.15
CA VAL A 43 12.25 8.79 13.28
C VAL A 43 11.94 9.63 14.51
N ALA A 44 11.61 8.96 15.61
CA ALA A 44 11.43 9.62 16.90
C ALA A 44 12.75 10.28 17.34
N GLY A 45 12.78 11.60 17.22
CA GLY A 45 13.70 12.54 17.84
C GLY A 45 12.95 13.86 17.95
N ASN A 46 13.07 14.55 19.09
CA ASN A 46 12.23 15.69 19.46
C ASN A 46 11.92 16.66 18.30
N THR A 47 10.66 17.11 18.24
CA THR A 47 10.15 18.31 17.53
C THR A 47 9.81 18.24 16.04
N GLN A 48 9.15 17.18 15.56
CA GLN A 48 8.21 17.37 14.44
C GLN A 48 6.94 16.53 14.58
N THR A 49 5.99 17.01 15.39
CA THR A 49 4.59 16.59 15.30
C THR A 49 3.98 17.25 14.07
N TYR A 50 4.00 16.56 12.92
CA TYR A 50 3.23 16.99 11.75
C TYR A 50 1.75 17.09 12.14
N PRO A 51 1.03 18.14 11.72
CA PRO A 51 -0.42 18.21 11.90
C PRO A 51 -1.07 16.94 11.33
N ARG A 52 -2.10 16.45 12.01
CA ARG A 52 -2.81 15.23 11.66
C ARG A 52 -4.26 15.59 11.47
N ILE A 53 -4.76 15.48 10.24
CA ILE A 53 -6.15 15.79 9.94
C ILE A 53 -6.80 14.64 9.19
N ALA A 54 -8.06 14.35 9.50
CA ALA A 54 -8.82 13.33 8.83
C ALA A 54 -10.17 13.84 8.35
N LEU A 55 -10.52 13.54 7.10
CA LEU A 55 -11.88 13.60 6.59
C LEU A 55 -12.51 12.22 6.72
N ILE A 56 -13.64 12.11 7.39
CA ILE A 56 -14.35 10.85 7.58
C ILE A 56 -15.82 11.03 7.23
N ILE A 57 -16.31 10.26 6.27
CA ILE A 57 -17.71 10.29 5.83
C ILE A 57 -18.27 8.86 5.85
N GLY A 58 -19.42 8.67 6.49
CA GLY A 58 -20.16 7.40 6.51
C GLY A 58 -21.59 7.58 6.03
N ASN A 59 -21.97 6.96 4.93
CA ASN A 59 -23.31 7.12 4.34
C ASN A 59 -24.05 5.77 4.32
N ASN A 60 -25.14 5.68 5.09
CA ASN A 60 -26.05 4.53 5.15
C ASN A 60 -27.39 4.80 4.46
N GLU A 61 -28.00 5.96 4.72
CA GLU A 61 -29.42 6.25 4.43
C GLU A 61 -29.65 6.70 2.98
N TYR A 62 -29.23 5.88 2.02
CA TYR A 62 -29.54 6.12 0.62
C TYR A 62 -31.01 5.91 0.31
N GLU A 63 -31.50 6.70 -0.63
CA GLU A 63 -32.84 6.62 -1.16
C GLU A 63 -33.05 5.32 -2.00
N ARG A 64 -34.32 4.97 -2.26
CA ARG A 64 -34.76 3.85 -3.13
C ARG A 64 -34.24 2.44 -2.75
N GLY A 65 -34.11 2.16 -1.45
CA GLY A 65 -33.80 0.81 -0.96
C GLY A 65 -32.34 0.38 -1.11
N ASN A 66 -31.44 1.31 -1.43
CA ASN A 66 -30.00 1.08 -1.48
C ASN A 66 -29.32 1.34 -0.12
N THR A 67 -30.08 1.30 0.96
CA THR A 67 -29.61 1.61 2.31
C THR A 67 -28.54 0.62 2.74
N LEU A 68 -27.45 1.13 3.32
CA LEU A 68 -26.42 0.31 3.95
C LEU A 68 -26.62 0.28 5.47
N THR A 69 -26.08 -0.74 6.13
CA THR A 69 -26.16 -0.84 7.60
C THR A 69 -24.84 -0.52 8.28
N ASN A 70 -23.71 -0.73 7.60
CA ASN A 70 -22.39 -0.71 8.24
C ASN A 70 -21.59 0.58 8.07
N ALA A 71 -21.89 1.40 7.07
CA ALA A 71 -21.04 2.54 6.73
C ALA A 71 -20.96 3.60 7.84
N VAL A 72 -22.08 3.93 8.48
CA VAL A 72 -22.09 4.84 9.63
C VAL A 72 -21.36 4.22 10.85
N PRO A 73 -21.66 2.98 11.28
CA PRO A 73 -20.89 2.30 12.32
C PRO A 73 -19.38 2.21 12.06
N ASP A 74 -18.98 1.98 10.81
CA ASP A 74 -17.57 1.93 10.38
C ASP A 74 -16.92 3.31 10.51
N ALA A 75 -17.56 4.35 9.98
CA ALA A 75 -17.09 5.74 10.06
C ALA A 75 -16.98 6.22 11.51
N ARG A 76 -17.93 5.90 12.39
CA ARG A 76 -17.88 6.23 13.83
C ARG A 76 -16.67 5.59 14.51
N ALA A 77 -16.39 4.33 14.19
CA ALA A 77 -15.26 3.60 14.76
C ALA A 77 -13.92 4.15 14.27
N MET A 78 -13.82 4.51 12.98
CA MET A 78 -12.62 5.15 12.44
C MET A 78 -12.41 6.55 13.02
N ARG A 79 -13.48 7.34 13.19
CA ARG A 79 -13.43 8.64 13.89
C ARG A 79 -12.83 8.49 15.27
N LYS A 80 -13.37 7.58 16.08
CA LYS A 80 -12.84 7.33 17.42
C LYS A 80 -11.36 6.93 17.37
N PHE A 81 -11.01 5.98 16.51
CA PHE A 81 -9.64 5.51 16.38
C PHE A 81 -8.67 6.65 16.02
N LEU A 82 -8.98 7.46 15.00
CA LEU A 82 -8.10 8.54 14.55
C LEU A 82 -8.02 9.67 15.58
N GLN A 83 -9.12 10.01 16.26
CA GLN A 83 -9.09 10.93 17.40
C GLN A 83 -8.16 10.43 18.52
N ASP A 84 -8.25 9.13 18.87
CA ASP A 84 -7.36 8.51 19.86
C ASP A 84 -5.88 8.51 19.40
N LYS A 85 -5.59 8.68 18.09
CA LYS A 85 -4.24 8.84 17.51
C LYS A 85 -3.84 10.30 17.25
N GLY A 86 -4.58 11.26 17.81
CA GLY A 86 -4.27 12.68 17.76
C GLY A 86 -4.59 13.36 16.42
N PHE A 87 -5.49 12.78 15.62
CA PHE A 87 -6.01 13.47 14.43
C PHE A 87 -7.12 14.45 14.83
N GLU A 88 -7.07 15.64 14.25
CA GLU A 88 -8.25 16.47 14.09
C GLU A 88 -9.17 15.83 13.05
N VAL A 89 -10.46 15.67 13.36
CA VAL A 89 -11.37 14.90 12.50
C VAL A 89 -12.55 15.75 12.03
N VAL A 90 -12.58 15.99 10.72
CA VAL A 90 -13.72 16.51 9.98
C VAL A 90 -14.66 15.34 9.65
N TYR A 91 -15.89 15.39 10.18
CA TYR A 91 -16.78 14.23 10.21
C TYR A 91 -18.18 14.51 9.64
N ALA A 92 -18.75 13.55 8.91
CA ALA A 92 -20.16 13.54 8.56
C ALA A 92 -20.76 12.13 8.47
N GLU A 93 -22.06 12.04 8.73
CA GLU A 93 -22.90 10.86 8.55
C GLU A 93 -24.06 11.20 7.62
N ASN A 94 -24.43 10.26 6.75
CA ASN A 94 -25.58 10.39 5.84
C ASN A 94 -25.61 11.75 5.11
N ALA A 95 -24.45 12.16 4.61
CA ALA A 95 -24.26 13.47 4.03
C ALA A 95 -24.85 13.52 2.61
N ASN A 96 -25.67 14.53 2.37
CA ASN A 96 -26.06 14.92 1.02
C ASN A 96 -24.88 15.62 0.31
N ILE A 97 -25.03 15.91 -0.99
CA ILE A 97 -23.94 16.48 -1.79
C ILE A 97 -23.37 17.77 -1.21
N ASP A 98 -24.23 18.70 -0.77
CA ASP A 98 -23.79 19.99 -0.24
C ASP A 98 -23.02 19.80 1.07
N LYS A 99 -23.54 18.94 1.96
CA LYS A 99 -22.85 18.62 3.21
C LYS A 99 -21.50 17.93 2.99
N MET A 100 -21.40 17.07 1.98
CA MET A 100 -20.13 16.46 1.61
C MET A 100 -19.14 17.51 1.10
N ARG A 101 -19.57 18.45 0.24
CA ARG A 101 -18.72 19.55 -0.25
C ARG A 101 -18.22 20.42 0.89
N ASP A 102 -19.11 20.87 1.78
CA ASP A 102 -18.76 21.67 2.95
C ASP A 102 -17.67 20.99 3.79
N LYS A 103 -17.78 19.66 3.97
CA LYS A 103 -16.83 18.88 4.75
C LYS A 103 -15.52 18.63 4.04
N VAL A 104 -15.53 18.51 2.71
CA VAL A 104 -14.29 18.49 1.92
C VAL A 104 -13.60 19.84 2.04
N ASP A 105 -14.31 20.96 1.92
CA ASP A 105 -13.73 22.30 2.02
C ASP A 105 -13.19 22.58 3.43
N GLU A 106 -13.89 22.17 4.49
CA GLU A 106 -13.43 22.21 5.87
C GLU A 106 -12.13 21.40 6.06
N PHE A 107 -12.08 20.19 5.49
CA PHE A 107 -10.87 19.37 5.49
C PHE A 107 -9.70 20.03 4.75
N MET A 108 -9.94 20.59 3.56
CA MET A 108 -8.91 21.29 2.78
C MET A 108 -8.39 22.52 3.51
N GLY A 109 -9.25 23.27 4.19
CA GLY A 109 -8.86 24.42 5.00
C GLY A 109 -8.01 24.07 6.23
N GLY A 110 -8.12 22.85 6.73
CA GLY A 110 -7.29 22.34 7.83
C GLY A 110 -5.97 21.68 7.39
N LEU A 111 -5.73 21.49 6.09
CA LEU A 111 -4.45 20.99 5.59
C LEU A 111 -3.36 22.06 5.71
N GLY A 112 -2.30 21.79 6.48
CA GLY A 112 -1.08 22.59 6.52
C GLY A 112 0.04 22.00 5.66
N GLN A 113 1.09 22.78 5.39
CA GLN A 113 2.30 22.27 4.73
C GLN A 113 2.96 21.17 5.60
N LYS A 114 3.19 20.00 5.01
CA LYS A 114 3.76 18.78 5.62
C LYS A 114 2.91 18.19 6.74
N SER A 115 1.65 17.89 6.49
CA SER A 115 0.72 17.20 7.40
C SER A 115 0.56 15.71 7.05
N VAL A 116 -0.04 14.94 7.96
CA VAL A 116 -0.58 13.61 7.68
C VAL A 116 -2.08 13.74 7.50
N ALA A 117 -2.55 13.54 6.26
CA ALA A 117 -3.95 13.65 5.88
C ALA A 117 -4.55 12.25 5.69
N VAL A 118 -5.67 11.96 6.34
CA VAL A 118 -6.42 10.70 6.17
C VAL A 118 -7.81 10.98 5.63
N ILE A 119 -8.19 10.36 4.52
CA ILE A 119 -9.55 10.38 3.98
C ILE A 119 -10.13 8.99 4.19
N TYR A 120 -11.17 8.86 5.01
CA TYR A 120 -11.92 7.62 5.19
C TYR A 120 -13.34 7.80 4.67
N TYR A 121 -13.74 7.00 3.69
CA TYR A 121 -15.12 6.97 3.24
C TYR A 121 -15.68 5.56 3.35
N SER A 122 -16.87 5.45 3.92
CA SER A 122 -17.67 4.24 3.85
C SER A 122 -19.06 4.55 3.30
N GLY A 123 -19.51 3.75 2.33
CA GLY A 123 -20.75 4.02 1.61
C GLY A 123 -20.81 3.37 0.23
N HIS A 124 -21.68 3.85 -0.65
CA HIS A 124 -21.63 3.54 -2.07
C HIS A 124 -20.54 4.37 -2.74
N ALA A 125 -19.74 3.74 -3.57
CA ALA A 125 -18.81 4.41 -4.46
C ALA A 125 -19.06 3.93 -5.89
N SER A 126 -18.69 4.74 -6.86
CA SER A 126 -18.79 4.34 -8.25
C SER A 126 -17.53 4.65 -9.03
N GLN A 127 -17.25 3.83 -10.02
CA GLN A 127 -16.06 3.95 -10.84
C GLN A 127 -16.47 4.25 -12.29
N ASP A 128 -16.14 5.44 -12.79
CA ASP A 128 -16.40 5.78 -14.20
C ASP A 128 -15.18 5.44 -15.07
N LYS A 129 -15.39 4.50 -16.00
CA LYS A 129 -14.38 3.97 -16.92
C LYS A 129 -14.29 4.76 -18.24
N SER A 130 -15.29 5.60 -18.53
CA SER A 130 -15.33 6.43 -19.74
C SER A 130 -14.51 7.72 -19.63
N ARG A 131 -14.15 8.08 -18.40
CA ARG A 131 -13.33 9.26 -18.11
C ARG A 131 -12.02 8.89 -17.49
N MET A 132 -10.97 9.31 -18.18
CA MET A 132 -9.60 9.32 -17.68
C MET A 132 -9.33 10.71 -17.12
N TYR A 133 -9.26 10.87 -15.79
CA TYR A 133 -8.67 12.07 -15.19
C TYR A 133 -7.16 11.86 -15.17
N ASN A 134 -6.38 12.71 -15.83
CA ASN A 134 -4.92 12.55 -16.01
C ASN A 134 -4.47 11.17 -16.55
N GLY A 135 -5.34 10.46 -17.27
CA GLY A 135 -5.04 9.12 -17.78
C GLY A 135 -5.49 7.97 -16.86
N GLU A 136 -6.31 8.24 -15.84
CA GLU A 136 -6.69 7.28 -14.79
C GLU A 136 -8.19 7.21 -14.54
N ILE A 137 -8.64 6.07 -14.02
CA ILE A 137 -10.05 5.83 -13.77
C ILE A 137 -10.53 6.66 -12.57
N THR A 138 -11.64 7.38 -12.73
CA THR A 138 -12.17 8.26 -11.68
C THR A 138 -13.05 7.48 -10.69
N ASN A 139 -12.80 7.65 -9.38
CA ASN A 139 -13.65 7.11 -8.32
C ASN A 139 -14.53 8.23 -7.73
N TYR A 140 -15.83 7.97 -7.63
CA TYR A 140 -16.83 8.88 -7.09
C TYR A 140 -17.40 8.38 -5.77
N LEU A 141 -17.44 9.27 -4.77
CA LEU A 141 -18.14 9.09 -3.51
C LEU A 141 -19.59 9.54 -3.68
N ILE A 142 -20.55 8.69 -3.27
CA ILE A 142 -21.97 8.88 -3.55
C ILE A 142 -22.68 9.49 -2.34
N PRO A 143 -23.32 10.67 -2.47
CA PRO A 143 -24.11 11.25 -1.39
C PRO A 143 -25.42 10.49 -1.17
N VAL A 144 -26.07 10.67 -0.02
CA VAL A 144 -27.34 9.98 0.27
C VAL A 144 -28.49 10.39 -0.64
N ASN A 145 -28.48 11.63 -1.14
CA ASN A 145 -29.48 12.16 -2.07
C ASN A 145 -29.12 11.89 -3.54
N ASN A 146 -28.99 10.61 -3.90
CA ASN A 146 -28.46 10.16 -5.20
C ASN A 146 -29.53 9.80 -6.24
N ASN A 147 -30.80 10.12 -6.00
CA ASN A 147 -31.97 9.73 -6.82
C ASN A 147 -31.90 10.05 -8.33
N SER A 148 -30.92 10.82 -8.79
CA SER A 148 -30.74 11.25 -10.18
C SER A 148 -29.37 10.93 -10.78
N LEU A 149 -28.58 10.04 -10.16
CA LEU A 149 -27.29 9.58 -10.70
C LEU A 149 -27.49 8.50 -11.78
N THR A 150 -27.94 8.89 -12.97
CA THR A 150 -28.20 7.97 -14.08
C THR A 150 -27.24 8.15 -15.26
N THR A 151 -26.64 9.33 -15.40
CA THR A 151 -25.72 9.66 -16.49
C THR A 151 -24.35 10.09 -15.97
N ILE A 152 -23.30 9.96 -16.80
CA ILE A 152 -21.93 10.42 -16.45
C ILE A 152 -21.93 11.90 -16.02
N SER A 153 -22.66 12.76 -16.73
CA SER A 153 -22.76 14.19 -16.37
C SER A 153 -23.49 14.44 -15.04
N ASP A 154 -24.31 13.50 -14.57
CA ASP A 154 -24.90 13.62 -13.23
C ASP A 154 -23.87 13.32 -12.14
N TYR A 155 -22.96 12.37 -12.35
CA TYR A 155 -21.86 12.11 -11.40
C TYR A 155 -20.95 13.32 -11.25
N ASP A 156 -20.59 14.00 -12.36
CA ASP A 156 -19.79 15.24 -12.31
C ASP A 156 -20.42 16.33 -11.42
N ARG A 157 -21.74 16.45 -11.47
CA ARG A 157 -22.47 17.53 -10.79
C ARG A 157 -22.93 17.16 -9.39
N LYS A 158 -23.19 15.88 -9.14
CA LYS A 158 -23.95 15.40 -7.98
C LYS A 158 -23.24 14.31 -7.18
N ALA A 159 -22.00 13.95 -7.53
CA ALA A 159 -21.13 13.12 -6.73
C ALA A 159 -19.81 13.84 -6.45
N ILE A 160 -18.97 13.28 -5.57
CA ILE A 160 -17.67 13.84 -5.23
C ILE A 160 -16.57 12.96 -5.82
N SER A 161 -15.71 13.54 -6.67
CA SER A 161 -14.53 12.86 -7.20
C SER A 161 -13.48 12.69 -6.09
N LEU A 162 -13.16 11.46 -5.74
CA LEU A 162 -12.09 11.15 -4.79
C LEU A 162 -10.73 11.55 -5.35
N ASN A 163 -10.51 11.35 -6.66
CA ASN A 163 -9.28 11.77 -7.34
C ASN A 163 -9.06 13.28 -7.13
N SER A 164 -10.09 14.10 -7.35
CA SER A 164 -9.98 15.56 -7.19
C SER A 164 -9.76 15.99 -5.74
N ILE A 165 -10.23 15.22 -4.74
CA ILE A 165 -9.85 15.45 -3.34
C ILE A 165 -8.36 15.15 -3.17
N LEU A 166 -7.88 14.02 -3.66
CA LEU A 166 -6.50 13.57 -3.51
C LEU A 166 -5.51 14.51 -4.19
N ASP A 167 -5.78 14.96 -5.42
CA ASP A 167 -4.92 15.90 -6.15
C ASP A 167 -4.79 17.23 -5.39
N LYS A 168 -5.91 17.80 -4.96
CA LYS A 168 -5.91 19.03 -4.15
C LYS A 168 -5.21 18.84 -2.81
N ALA A 169 -5.44 17.70 -2.15
CA ALA A 169 -4.77 17.40 -0.90
C ALA A 169 -3.25 17.28 -1.09
N ASP A 170 -2.77 16.67 -2.18
CA ASP A 170 -1.34 16.60 -2.49
C ASP A 170 -0.73 17.98 -2.79
N GLU A 171 -1.44 18.80 -3.58
CA GLU A 171 -1.06 20.18 -3.90
C GLU A 171 -0.92 21.06 -2.65
N ILE A 172 -1.79 20.89 -1.64
CA ILE A 172 -1.78 21.71 -0.42
C ILE A 172 -0.83 21.12 0.64
N ASN A 173 -0.91 19.81 0.85
CA ASN A 173 -0.28 19.14 1.98
C ASN A 173 1.22 19.00 1.78
N HIS A 174 1.69 18.60 0.59
CA HIS A 174 3.10 18.23 0.33
C HIS A 174 3.68 17.26 1.39
N GLY A 175 2.81 16.48 2.05
CA GLY A 175 3.07 15.61 3.19
C GLY A 175 2.70 14.16 2.88
N LEU A 176 2.07 13.47 3.82
CA LEU A 176 1.55 12.11 3.62
C LEU A 176 0.03 12.16 3.46
N ASN A 177 -0.49 11.62 2.37
CA ASN A 177 -1.93 11.50 2.10
C ASN A 177 -2.32 10.01 2.11
N ILE A 178 -3.36 9.67 2.86
CA ILE A 178 -3.85 8.29 2.97
C ILE A 178 -5.35 8.31 2.70
N ALA A 179 -5.82 7.65 1.66
CA ALA A 179 -7.25 7.44 1.40
C ALA A 179 -7.63 5.98 1.62
N MET A 180 -8.69 5.75 2.39
CA MET A 180 -9.29 4.45 2.68
C MET A 180 -10.74 4.46 2.25
N LEU A 181 -11.06 3.63 1.27
CA LEU A 181 -12.39 3.49 0.72
C LEU A 181 -12.98 2.13 1.12
N ASP A 182 -13.89 2.16 2.11
CA ASP A 182 -14.68 1.01 2.54
C ASP A 182 -16.06 1.04 1.87
N ALA A 183 -16.07 0.85 0.55
CA ALA A 183 -17.23 1.05 -0.30
C ALA A 183 -17.32 0.01 -1.41
N CYS A 184 -18.54 -0.29 -1.83
CA CYS A 184 -18.80 -1.04 -3.05
C CYS A 184 -18.29 -0.25 -4.25
N ARG A 185 -17.51 -0.86 -5.14
CA ARG A 185 -16.97 -0.20 -6.35
C ARG A 185 -17.65 -0.75 -7.60
N THR A 186 -18.86 -0.28 -7.85
CA THR A 186 -19.61 -0.66 -9.06
C THR A 186 -19.16 0.16 -10.26
N SER A 187 -19.02 -0.49 -11.43
CA SER A 187 -18.68 0.20 -12.68
C SER A 187 -19.84 1.07 -13.16
N ILE A 188 -19.52 2.26 -13.67
CA ILE A 188 -20.33 2.97 -14.65
C ILE A 188 -19.70 2.70 -16.03
N GLY A 189 -20.46 2.08 -16.94
CA GLY A 189 -20.00 1.70 -18.28
C GLY A 189 -19.35 0.31 -18.39
N LYS A 190 -18.99 -0.11 -19.63
CA LYS A 190 -18.41 -1.43 -19.94
C LYS A 190 -16.88 -1.46 -19.73
N GLY A 191 -16.36 -2.48 -19.04
CA GLY A 191 -14.91 -2.77 -18.90
C GLY A 191 -14.55 -3.18 -17.47
N ASN A 192 -13.44 -3.91 -17.23
CA ASN A 192 -12.97 -4.36 -15.91
C ASN A 192 -11.49 -3.98 -15.65
N SER A 193 -11.11 -2.75 -16.00
CA SER A 193 -9.72 -2.33 -15.83
C SER A 193 -9.36 -2.08 -14.35
N PRO A 194 -8.21 -2.58 -13.87
CA PRO A 194 -7.67 -2.22 -12.55
C PRO A 194 -7.38 -0.71 -12.50
N ILE A 195 -7.35 -0.15 -11.29
CA ILE A 195 -6.98 1.27 -11.11
C ILE A 195 -5.54 1.43 -11.57
N LYS A 196 -5.33 2.38 -12.48
CA LYS A 196 -4.01 2.92 -12.74
C LYS A 196 -3.73 3.94 -11.64
N ASN A 197 -2.56 3.83 -10.98
CA ASN A 197 -2.12 4.68 -9.86
C ASN A 197 -2.55 6.12 -10.07
N ILE A 198 -3.08 6.76 -9.03
CA ILE A 198 -3.23 8.22 -9.01
C ILE A 198 -1.83 8.79 -8.97
N GLY A 199 -1.41 9.46 -10.05
CA GLY A 199 -0.03 9.92 -10.27
C GLY A 199 0.46 11.03 -9.34
N ALA A 200 -0.06 11.13 -8.11
CA ALA A 200 0.25 12.17 -7.14
C ALA A 200 1.11 11.59 -6.00
N GLU A 201 2.36 12.06 -5.85
CA GLU A 201 3.36 11.54 -4.90
C GLU A 201 2.95 11.64 -3.42
N GLY A 202 2.95 10.52 -2.69
CA GLY A 202 2.65 10.47 -1.26
C GLY A 202 1.22 10.02 -0.94
N VAL A 203 0.52 9.39 -1.90
CA VAL A 203 -0.85 8.89 -1.73
C VAL A 203 -0.86 7.37 -1.49
N TYR A 204 -1.34 6.97 -0.30
CA TYR A 204 -1.71 5.58 -0.02
C TYR A 204 -3.20 5.40 -0.25
N LEU A 205 -3.57 4.69 -1.30
CA LEU A 205 -4.97 4.43 -1.62
C LEU A 205 -5.32 2.99 -1.30
N VAL A 206 -6.23 2.83 -0.35
CA VAL A 206 -6.63 1.55 0.22
C VAL A 206 -8.10 1.30 -0.08
N TYR A 207 -8.39 0.15 -0.67
CA TYR A 207 -9.76 -0.29 -0.91
C TYR A 207 -10.07 -1.53 -0.07
N SER A 208 -11.26 -1.61 0.52
CA SER A 208 -11.68 -2.81 1.26
C SER A 208 -11.88 -4.04 0.37
N THR A 209 -11.99 -3.85 -0.95
CA THR A 209 -12.14 -4.92 -1.95
C THR A 209 -11.34 -4.68 -3.24
N ALA A 210 -11.25 -5.72 -4.06
CA ALA A 210 -10.78 -5.63 -5.43
C ALA A 210 -11.77 -4.83 -6.31
N SER A 211 -11.27 -4.29 -7.44
CA SER A 211 -12.09 -3.56 -8.41
C SER A 211 -13.28 -4.39 -8.89
N GLY A 212 -14.49 -3.81 -8.92
CA GLY A 212 -15.71 -4.49 -9.37
C GLY A 212 -16.34 -5.45 -8.34
N VAL A 213 -15.81 -5.52 -7.11
CA VAL A 213 -16.35 -6.36 -6.03
C VAL A 213 -17.03 -5.50 -4.96
N THR A 214 -18.22 -5.89 -4.56
CA THR A 214 -18.99 -5.29 -3.46
C THR A 214 -18.27 -5.49 -2.13
N ALA A 215 -18.08 -4.41 -1.36
CA ALA A 215 -17.55 -4.50 0.00
C ALA A 215 -18.48 -5.31 0.89
N SER A 216 -17.90 -6.15 1.75
CA SER A 216 -18.68 -6.94 2.69
C SER A 216 -19.29 -6.08 3.78
N ASP A 217 -20.54 -6.37 4.11
CA ASP A 217 -21.28 -5.80 5.24
C ASP A 217 -20.80 -6.30 6.61
N SER A 218 -19.71 -7.06 6.71
CA SER A 218 -19.23 -7.52 8.01
C SER A 218 -18.44 -6.46 8.80
N GLY A 219 -18.01 -5.39 8.13
CA GLY A 219 -17.06 -4.41 8.64
C GLY A 219 -15.68 -5.01 8.94
N ILE A 220 -15.32 -6.16 8.34
CA ILE A 220 -14.07 -6.85 8.66
C ILE A 220 -12.85 -6.00 8.31
N PHE A 221 -12.92 -5.23 7.23
CA PHE A 221 -11.85 -4.34 6.82
C PHE A 221 -11.53 -3.34 7.95
N ARG A 222 -12.53 -2.55 8.37
CA ARG A 222 -12.43 -1.62 9.50
C ARG A 222 -11.95 -2.29 10.78
N LYS A 223 -12.53 -3.44 11.15
CA LYS A 223 -12.16 -4.19 12.37
C LYS A 223 -10.71 -4.68 12.32
N SER A 224 -10.27 -5.15 11.17
CA SER A 224 -8.91 -5.64 10.95
C SER A 224 -7.91 -4.50 10.97
N PHE A 225 -8.23 -3.41 10.27
CA PHE A 225 -7.41 -2.22 10.20
C PHE A 225 -7.16 -1.63 11.58
N ILE A 226 -8.22 -1.34 12.35
CA ILE A 226 -8.09 -0.77 13.70
C ILE A 226 -7.31 -1.72 14.61
N ARG A 227 -7.52 -3.03 14.54
CA ARG A 227 -6.78 -4.02 15.34
C ARG A 227 -5.27 -3.98 15.05
N ASN A 228 -4.89 -3.92 13.78
CA ASN A 228 -3.48 -3.94 13.39
C ASN A 228 -2.83 -2.55 13.53
N ALA A 229 -3.57 -1.45 13.31
CA ALA A 229 -3.08 -0.08 13.47
C ALA A 229 -2.90 0.36 14.94
N ASN A 230 -3.49 -0.38 15.89
CA ASN A 230 -3.19 -0.23 17.32
C ASN A 230 -1.89 -0.91 17.77
N LYS A 231 -1.27 -1.71 16.90
CA LYS A 231 0.04 -2.31 17.14
C LYS A 231 1.13 -1.37 16.59
N PRO A 232 2.39 -1.50 17.07
CA PRO A 232 3.51 -0.71 16.56
C PRO A 232 4.00 -1.23 15.19
N LEU A 233 3.12 -1.20 14.19
CA LEU A 233 3.39 -1.67 12.83
C LEU A 233 3.35 -0.48 11.86
N LYS A 234 4.18 -0.56 10.83
CA LYS A 234 4.18 0.41 9.73
C LYS A 234 2.85 0.34 8.96
N LEU A 235 2.49 1.41 8.27
CA LEU A 235 1.28 1.43 7.43
C LEU A 235 1.23 0.25 6.44
N ILE A 236 2.34 -0.02 5.74
CA ILE A 236 2.41 -1.14 4.78
C ILE A 236 2.18 -2.49 5.47
N GLU A 237 2.74 -2.67 6.65
CA GLU A 237 2.63 -3.86 7.49
C GLU A 237 1.20 -4.07 8.01
N ILE A 238 0.53 -2.97 8.39
CA ILE A 238 -0.89 -2.97 8.74
C ILE A 238 -1.71 -3.45 7.54
N MET A 239 -1.44 -2.91 6.35
CA MET A 239 -2.20 -3.22 5.16
C MET A 239 -2.04 -4.66 4.69
N GLU A 240 -0.84 -5.23 4.77
CA GLU A 240 -0.60 -6.65 4.50
C GLU A 240 -1.39 -7.55 5.46
N ALA A 241 -1.37 -7.23 6.76
CA ALA A 241 -2.13 -7.98 7.76
C ALA A 241 -3.65 -7.86 7.52
N VAL A 242 -4.13 -6.65 7.15
CA VAL A 242 -5.53 -6.43 6.79
C VAL A 242 -5.93 -7.27 5.58
N LYS A 243 -5.11 -7.27 4.53
CA LYS A 243 -5.39 -8.01 3.29
C LYS A 243 -5.65 -9.48 3.56
N LEU A 244 -4.81 -10.09 4.40
CA LEU A 244 -4.92 -11.50 4.78
C LEU A 244 -6.08 -11.79 5.72
N ASP A 245 -6.34 -10.90 6.69
CA ASP A 245 -7.46 -11.08 7.61
C ASP A 245 -8.81 -11.00 6.88
N VAL A 246 -8.94 -10.08 5.90
CA VAL A 246 -10.12 -9.99 5.03
C VAL A 246 -10.19 -11.21 4.10
N TYR A 247 -9.06 -11.62 3.52
CA TYR A 247 -8.97 -12.80 2.67
C TYR A 247 -9.44 -14.08 3.38
N ARG A 248 -8.91 -14.34 4.58
CA ARG A 248 -9.24 -15.55 5.37
C ARG A 248 -10.71 -15.63 5.74
N LYS A 249 -11.32 -14.48 6.07
CA LYS A 249 -12.70 -14.45 6.54
C LYS A 249 -13.71 -14.39 5.40
N GLU A 250 -13.37 -13.69 4.33
CA GLU A 250 -14.34 -13.32 3.30
C GLU A 250 -13.96 -13.74 1.90
N GLY A 251 -12.71 -14.12 1.67
CA GLY A 251 -12.18 -14.39 0.33
C GLY A 251 -12.05 -13.13 -0.51
N GLN A 252 -12.08 -11.94 0.10
CA GLN A 252 -11.83 -10.66 -0.54
C GLN A 252 -10.39 -10.20 -0.27
N SER A 253 -9.79 -9.50 -1.22
CA SER A 253 -8.43 -9.00 -1.13
C SER A 253 -8.42 -7.48 -1.31
N PRO A 254 -8.27 -6.70 -0.21
CA PRO A 254 -8.04 -5.26 -0.25
C PRO A 254 -6.92 -4.88 -1.21
N SER A 255 -7.12 -3.84 -2.04
CA SER A 255 -6.07 -3.34 -2.93
C SER A 255 -5.39 -2.11 -2.34
N VAL A 256 -4.07 -1.99 -2.55
CA VAL A 256 -3.26 -0.86 -2.09
C VAL A 256 -2.47 -0.33 -3.27
N ALA A 257 -2.69 0.94 -3.62
CA ALA A 257 -1.77 1.68 -4.48
C ALA A 257 -0.86 2.51 -3.57
N ASN A 258 0.44 2.33 -3.71
CA ASN A 258 1.46 3.06 -2.97
C ASN A 258 2.52 3.56 -3.97
N ASP A 259 2.78 4.86 -3.94
CA ASP A 259 3.73 5.54 -4.81
C ASP A 259 5.08 5.84 -4.13
N LYS A 260 5.25 5.50 -2.84
CA LYS A 260 6.44 5.88 -2.08
C LYS A 260 6.99 4.85 -1.11
N ARG A 261 8.29 4.99 -0.88
CA ARG A 261 9.05 4.38 0.23
C ARG A 261 9.05 5.38 1.39
N GLY A 262 8.29 5.08 2.44
CA GLY A 262 8.20 5.92 3.65
C GLY A 262 7.67 5.08 4.80
N THR A 263 8.04 5.46 6.02
CA THR A 263 7.62 4.72 7.22
C THR A 263 6.64 5.56 8.02
N PHE A 264 5.38 5.13 8.08
CA PHE A 264 4.36 5.77 8.93
C PHE A 264 3.81 4.76 9.95
N TYR A 265 3.61 5.23 11.18
CA TYR A 265 2.98 4.46 12.26
C TYR A 265 1.77 5.22 12.80
N PHE A 266 0.62 4.56 12.87
CA PHE A 266 -0.51 5.07 13.66
C PHE A 266 -0.24 4.96 15.16
N THR A 267 0.44 3.89 15.59
CA THR A 267 0.89 3.68 16.97
C THR A 267 2.41 3.53 16.95
N ALA A 268 3.13 4.43 17.62
CA ALA A 268 4.58 4.36 17.64
C ALA A 268 5.08 3.10 18.38
N PRO A 269 6.19 2.49 17.94
CA PRO A 269 6.90 1.51 18.76
C PRO A 269 7.35 2.18 20.06
N THR A 270 7.10 1.52 21.20
CA THR A 270 7.79 1.86 22.43
C THR A 270 9.28 1.70 22.17
N GLN A 271 10.01 2.82 22.12
CA GLN A 271 11.47 2.79 22.13
C GLN A 271 11.90 1.87 23.29
N PRO A 272 12.77 0.86 23.07
CA PRO A 272 13.40 0.21 24.20
C PRO A 272 14.07 1.32 25.02
N THR A 273 13.87 1.32 26.33
CA THR A 273 14.69 2.12 27.24
C THR A 273 16.14 1.93 26.81
N PRO A 274 16.92 2.99 26.52
CA PRO A 274 18.30 2.82 26.09
C PRO A 274 18.99 1.97 27.15
N THR A 275 19.34 0.74 26.80
CA THR A 275 20.15 -0.09 27.67
C THR A 275 21.41 0.72 27.93
N PRO A 276 21.76 1.04 29.19
CA PRO A 276 22.97 1.79 29.47
C PRO A 276 24.12 1.08 28.77
N VAL A 277 24.93 1.85 28.03
CA VAL A 277 26.09 1.34 27.30
C VAL A 277 26.96 0.57 28.29
N VAL A 278 26.86 -0.76 28.28
CA VAL A 278 27.80 -1.60 29.01
C VAL A 278 29.12 -1.46 28.26
N LYS A 279 30.06 -0.73 28.87
CA LYS A 279 31.45 -0.65 28.37
C LYS A 279 31.93 -2.07 28.08
N PRO A 280 32.55 -2.33 26.92
CA PRO A 280 33.04 -3.66 26.59
C PRO A 280 34.02 -4.11 27.70
N GLN A 281 33.62 -5.15 28.43
CA GLN A 281 34.51 -5.88 29.33
C GLN A 281 35.29 -6.88 28.48
N VAL A 282 36.61 -6.84 28.55
CA VAL A 282 37.49 -7.81 27.92
C VAL A 282 37.25 -9.16 28.60
N VAL A 283 36.69 -10.12 27.86
CA VAL A 283 36.56 -11.49 28.35
C VAL A 283 37.77 -12.28 27.86
N GLU A 284 38.64 -12.70 28.78
CA GLU A 284 39.71 -13.65 28.50
C GLU A 284 39.12 -14.98 28.00
N ARG A 285 39.78 -15.57 26.99
CA ARG A 285 39.35 -16.79 26.30
C ARG A 285 39.00 -17.92 27.26
N ILE A 286 37.87 -18.60 27.00
CA ILE A 286 37.65 -19.96 27.48
C ILE A 286 37.46 -20.92 26.29
N VAL A 287 38.27 -21.98 26.32
CA VAL A 287 38.37 -23.09 25.38
C VAL A 287 37.21 -24.07 25.59
N TYR A 288 36.52 -24.50 24.52
CA TYR A 288 35.51 -25.56 24.59
C TYR A 288 36.12 -26.94 24.35
N ARG A 289 35.90 -27.87 25.30
CA ARG A 289 36.12 -29.31 25.17
C ARG A 289 34.86 -30.02 24.66
N ASP A 290 35.10 -31.11 23.92
CA ASP A 290 34.16 -31.93 23.15
C ASP A 290 33.15 -32.82 23.93
N ARG A 291 32.01 -33.10 23.25
CA ARG A 291 31.10 -34.30 23.23
C ARG A 291 30.11 -34.56 24.40
N PRO A 292 29.03 -35.39 24.23
CA PRO A 292 28.45 -36.05 23.04
C PRO A 292 26.90 -35.93 22.86
N VAL A 293 26.41 -36.37 21.69
CA VAL A 293 25.00 -36.49 21.26
C VAL A 293 24.33 -37.76 21.81
N SER A 294 23.07 -37.67 22.26
CA SER A 294 22.16 -38.83 22.39
C SER A 294 20.70 -38.48 22.03
N ARG A 295 20.03 -39.47 21.43
CA ARG A 295 18.76 -39.45 20.67
C ARG A 295 17.46 -39.43 21.53
N VAL A 296 16.36 -39.24 20.77
CA VAL A 296 14.95 -39.66 20.98
C VAL A 296 14.07 -38.55 21.61
N ASN A 297 12.90 -38.13 21.08
CA ASN A 297 11.81 -38.91 20.50
C ASN A 297 10.89 -38.12 19.54
N SER A 298 10.36 -38.83 18.55
CA SER A 298 9.32 -38.40 17.62
C SER A 298 7.94 -38.61 18.24
N GLU A 299 7.29 -37.55 18.73
CA GLU A 299 5.84 -37.55 18.94
C GLU A 299 5.31 -36.11 19.09
N LYS A 300 4.29 -35.78 18.28
CA LYS A 300 3.46 -34.57 18.29
C LYS A 300 4.11 -33.27 17.79
N LEU A 301 4.34 -33.19 16.48
CA LEU A 301 4.20 -31.92 15.75
C LEU A 301 2.73 -31.48 15.79
N LYS A 302 2.32 -30.87 16.91
CA LYS A 302 1.12 -30.02 16.91
C LYS A 302 1.44 -28.82 16.03
N VAL A 303 0.82 -28.76 14.86
CA VAL A 303 0.76 -27.57 14.02
C VAL A 303 0.28 -26.42 14.90
N LYS A 304 1.19 -25.51 15.28
CA LYS A 304 0.84 -24.30 16.03
C LYS A 304 0.08 -23.39 15.08
N SER A 305 -1.25 -23.45 15.16
CA SER A 305 -2.18 -22.45 14.65
C SER A 305 -2.06 -21.14 15.43
N GLY A 306 -0.93 -20.46 15.27
CA GLY A 306 -0.64 -19.17 15.89
C GLY A 306 0.16 -18.32 14.92
N TRP A 307 -0.53 -17.57 14.07
CA TRP A 307 0.07 -16.59 13.16
C TRP A 307 1.00 -15.66 13.96
N ASN A 308 2.29 -15.65 13.61
CA ASN A 308 3.29 -14.81 14.24
C ASN A 308 3.36 -13.47 13.48
N PRO A 309 3.01 -12.32 14.09
CA PRO A 309 2.91 -11.01 13.44
C PRO A 309 4.25 -10.40 12.99
N LYS A 310 5.29 -11.21 12.75
CA LYS A 310 6.63 -10.77 12.33
C LYS A 310 6.98 -11.09 10.87
N ILE A 311 6.09 -11.68 10.08
CA ILE A 311 6.43 -12.03 8.69
C ILE A 311 5.90 -10.93 7.78
N TYR A 312 6.72 -9.91 7.58
CA TYR A 312 6.52 -8.91 6.53
C TYR A 312 7.17 -9.35 5.22
N ARG A 313 6.56 -8.93 4.11
CA ARG A 313 7.10 -9.15 2.78
C ARG A 313 8.34 -8.28 2.57
N GLY A 314 9.50 -8.87 2.84
CA GLY A 314 10.83 -8.22 2.77
C GLY A 314 11.75 -8.53 3.95
N GLU A 315 11.23 -9.06 5.06
CA GLU A 315 12.04 -9.54 6.20
C GLU A 315 12.12 -11.08 6.26
N ARG A 316 11.83 -11.73 5.13
CA ARG A 316 11.94 -13.18 5.02
C ARG A 316 13.41 -13.61 5.03
N SER A 317 13.63 -14.75 5.65
CA SER A 317 14.95 -15.35 5.82
C SER A 317 14.96 -16.63 5.04
N TYR A 318 15.92 -16.72 4.13
CA TYR A 318 16.09 -17.85 3.26
C TYR A 318 17.47 -18.48 3.44
N SER A 319 17.54 -19.78 3.23
CA SER A 319 18.79 -20.51 3.11
C SER A 319 18.87 -21.13 1.72
N LYS A 320 20.05 -21.10 1.10
CA LYS A 320 20.29 -21.90 -0.10
C LYS A 320 20.27 -23.37 0.33
N ASN A 321 19.27 -24.13 -0.14
CA ASN A 321 19.11 -25.54 0.21
C ASN A 321 19.91 -26.43 -0.75
N SER A 322 19.90 -26.07 -2.03
CA SER A 322 20.73 -26.66 -3.08
C SER A 322 21.00 -25.63 -4.19
N THR A 323 21.58 -26.08 -5.31
CA THR A 323 21.69 -25.27 -6.54
C THR A 323 20.30 -24.86 -7.07
N ASN A 324 19.31 -25.74 -6.91
CA ASN A 324 17.99 -25.63 -7.55
C ASN A 324 16.86 -25.29 -6.57
N THR A 325 17.12 -25.29 -5.25
CA THR A 325 16.08 -25.11 -4.22
C THR A 325 16.46 -24.10 -3.14
N VAL A 326 15.45 -23.42 -2.62
CA VAL A 326 15.54 -22.42 -1.55
C VAL A 326 14.73 -22.89 -0.36
N LYS A 327 15.31 -22.89 0.83
CA LYS A 327 14.58 -23.15 2.07
C LYS A 327 14.08 -21.84 2.66
N ASP A 328 12.79 -21.76 2.91
CA ASP A 328 12.19 -20.73 3.75
C ASP A 328 12.42 -21.08 5.23
N ASN A 329 13.24 -20.28 5.92
CA ASN A 329 13.61 -20.55 7.31
C ASN A 329 12.45 -20.36 8.30
N TYR A 330 11.37 -19.69 7.89
CA TYR A 330 10.20 -19.45 8.75
C TYR A 330 9.19 -20.57 8.68
N THR A 331 8.85 -21.02 7.46
CA THR A 331 7.85 -22.07 7.26
C THR A 331 8.47 -23.47 7.24
N GLY A 332 9.77 -23.56 6.96
CA GLY A 332 10.46 -24.82 6.70
C GLY A 332 10.21 -25.39 5.29
N LEU A 333 9.41 -24.71 4.47
CA LEU A 333 9.09 -25.13 3.11
C LEU A 333 10.30 -25.01 2.18
N ILE A 334 10.37 -25.91 1.20
CA ILE A 334 11.41 -25.95 0.18
C ILE A 334 10.80 -25.48 -1.13
N TRP A 335 11.36 -24.43 -1.70
CA TRP A 335 10.87 -23.82 -2.92
C TRP A 335 11.78 -24.14 -4.09
N GLN A 336 11.19 -24.22 -5.28
CA GLN A 336 11.95 -24.04 -6.51
C GLN A 336 12.69 -22.70 -6.45
N LYS A 337 13.95 -22.72 -6.87
CA LYS A 337 14.76 -21.51 -6.97
C LYS A 337 14.41 -20.70 -8.23
N GLU A 338 14.19 -21.41 -9.33
CA GLU A 338 13.93 -20.83 -10.65
C GLU A 338 12.61 -21.37 -11.18
N ASP A 339 11.82 -20.51 -11.83
CA ASP A 339 10.68 -20.97 -12.63
C ASP A 339 11.16 -21.46 -14.00
N ASP A 340 10.31 -22.22 -14.70
CA ASP A 340 10.63 -22.75 -16.02
C ASP A 340 10.16 -21.89 -17.19
N GLU A 341 9.70 -20.67 -16.90
CA GLU A 341 9.23 -19.65 -17.85
C GLU A 341 8.00 -20.07 -18.67
N GLN A 342 7.43 -21.26 -18.44
CA GLN A 342 6.29 -21.78 -19.20
C GLN A 342 4.98 -21.35 -18.56
N LYS A 343 4.20 -20.55 -19.30
CA LYS A 343 2.86 -20.14 -18.86
C LYS A 343 1.86 -21.27 -19.07
N ARG A 344 1.08 -21.56 -18.04
CA ARG A 344 0.18 -22.70 -17.95
C ARG A 344 -1.22 -22.29 -17.50
N SER A 345 -2.22 -23.07 -17.88
CA SER A 345 -3.53 -23.01 -17.23
C SER A 345 -3.38 -23.44 -15.77
N TRP A 346 -4.39 -23.16 -14.94
CA TRP A 346 -4.31 -23.46 -13.53
C TRP A 346 -4.16 -24.98 -13.25
N ASP A 347 -4.88 -25.82 -13.99
CA ASP A 347 -4.78 -27.28 -13.86
C ASP A 347 -3.44 -27.80 -14.40
N GLU A 348 -2.93 -27.23 -15.50
CA GLU A 348 -1.59 -27.55 -16.02
C GLU A 348 -0.49 -27.15 -15.03
N ALA A 349 -0.61 -26.00 -14.36
CA ALA A 349 0.34 -25.55 -13.35
C ALA A 349 0.35 -26.46 -12.12
N LYS A 350 -0.82 -26.94 -11.69
CA LYS A 350 -0.91 -27.97 -10.65
C LYS A 350 -0.24 -29.27 -11.08
N GLY A 351 -0.56 -29.74 -12.29
CA GLY A 351 0.04 -30.94 -12.86
C GLY A 351 1.56 -30.81 -13.01
N TYR A 352 2.07 -29.64 -13.39
CA TYR A 352 3.50 -29.36 -13.46
C TYR A 352 4.17 -29.55 -12.10
N CYS A 353 3.67 -28.89 -11.06
CA CYS A 353 4.27 -29.02 -9.73
C CYS A 353 4.15 -30.44 -9.17
N THR A 354 3.00 -31.10 -9.28
CA THR A 354 2.84 -32.48 -8.77
C THR A 354 3.74 -33.50 -9.46
N ASN A 355 4.08 -33.29 -10.73
CA ASN A 355 4.96 -34.18 -11.49
C ASN A 355 6.44 -33.73 -11.49
N LEU A 356 6.75 -32.62 -10.82
CA LEU A 356 8.12 -32.12 -10.76
C LEU A 356 8.98 -33.10 -9.95
N SER A 357 10.14 -33.45 -10.48
CA SER A 357 11.21 -34.12 -9.73
C SER A 357 12.42 -33.23 -9.79
N LEU A 358 12.74 -32.59 -8.65
CA LEU A 358 13.84 -31.64 -8.53
C LEU A 358 14.63 -31.97 -7.27
N ASP A 359 15.93 -32.19 -7.47
CA ASP A 359 16.84 -32.76 -6.48
C ASP A 359 16.26 -34.05 -5.85
N SER A 360 16.20 -34.14 -4.52
CA SER A 360 15.71 -35.32 -3.79
C SER A 360 14.24 -35.26 -3.39
N TYR A 361 13.48 -34.28 -3.91
CA TYR A 361 12.08 -34.05 -3.54
C TYR A 361 11.13 -34.47 -4.67
N SER A 362 10.01 -35.10 -4.29
CA SER A 362 8.98 -35.61 -5.20
C SER A 362 7.55 -35.26 -4.75
N ASP A 363 7.41 -34.48 -3.68
CA ASP A 363 6.14 -34.04 -3.08
C ASP A 363 5.81 -32.58 -3.41
N TRP A 364 6.40 -32.08 -4.50
CA TRP A 364 6.19 -30.74 -5.02
C TRP A 364 4.70 -30.47 -5.29
N ARG A 365 4.27 -29.25 -4.96
CA ARG A 365 2.91 -28.79 -5.21
C ARG A 365 2.88 -27.33 -5.59
N LEU A 366 1.77 -26.93 -6.19
CA LEU A 366 1.49 -25.53 -6.39
C LEU A 366 1.19 -24.88 -5.02
N PRO A 367 1.87 -23.78 -4.64
CA PRO A 367 1.73 -23.15 -3.34
C PRO A 367 0.32 -22.61 -3.15
N THR A 368 -0.16 -22.56 -1.92
CA THR A 368 -1.37 -21.81 -1.58
C THR A 368 -1.17 -20.32 -1.83
N MET A 369 -2.27 -19.57 -1.93
CA MET A 369 -2.23 -18.12 -2.10
C MET A 369 -1.41 -17.45 -0.99
N GLU A 370 -1.59 -17.85 0.27
CA GLU A 370 -0.84 -17.27 1.39
C GLU A 370 0.67 -17.56 1.28
N GLU A 371 1.05 -18.80 0.97
CA GLU A 371 2.46 -19.20 0.81
C GLU A 371 3.15 -18.40 -0.30
N LEU A 372 2.52 -18.32 -1.47
CA LEU A 372 3.06 -17.62 -2.63
C LEU A 372 3.09 -16.10 -2.41
N TYR A 373 2.01 -15.54 -1.86
CA TYR A 373 1.92 -14.11 -1.59
C TYR A 373 3.08 -13.67 -0.71
N TYR A 374 3.31 -14.35 0.39
CA TYR A 374 4.35 -13.95 1.33
C TYR A 374 5.79 -14.16 0.85
N LEU A 375 6.04 -14.88 -0.25
CA LEU A 375 7.37 -14.87 -0.86
C LEU A 375 7.78 -13.49 -1.34
N GLY A 376 6.83 -12.64 -1.72
CA GLY A 376 7.17 -11.33 -2.25
C GLY A 376 7.88 -10.45 -1.23
N ASP A 377 8.66 -9.51 -1.76
CA ASP A 377 9.38 -8.48 -1.03
C ASP A 377 8.90 -7.12 -1.55
N MET A 378 8.11 -6.42 -0.74
CA MET A 378 7.49 -5.14 -1.13
C MET A 378 8.48 -3.97 -1.15
N THR A 379 9.71 -4.18 -0.69
CA THR A 379 10.79 -3.20 -0.87
C THR A 379 11.41 -3.26 -2.27
N LYS A 380 11.15 -4.36 -3.00
CA LYS A 380 11.66 -4.64 -4.34
C LYS A 380 10.55 -4.50 -5.39
N VAL A 381 10.95 -4.25 -6.63
CA VAL A 381 10.09 -4.25 -7.81
C VAL A 381 10.88 -4.89 -8.96
N LYS A 382 10.20 -5.59 -9.87
CA LYS A 382 10.79 -6.18 -11.08
C LYS A 382 12.02 -7.09 -10.84
N PRO A 383 11.94 -8.18 -10.07
CA PRO A 383 10.75 -8.69 -9.38
C PRO A 383 10.70 -8.30 -7.88
N ALA A 384 9.48 -8.19 -7.35
CA ALA A 384 9.16 -7.98 -5.94
C ALA A 384 9.29 -9.28 -5.13
N ILE A 385 10.50 -9.84 -5.07
CA ILE A 385 10.90 -11.05 -4.33
C ILE A 385 12.41 -10.98 -4.06
N ASP A 386 12.92 -11.76 -3.09
CA ASP A 386 14.35 -11.75 -2.80
C ASP A 386 15.20 -12.44 -3.89
N THR A 387 15.68 -11.64 -4.85
CA THR A 387 16.52 -12.08 -5.97
C THR A 387 17.90 -12.62 -5.60
N ASN A 388 18.33 -12.49 -4.33
CA ASN A 388 19.55 -13.18 -3.86
C ASN A 388 19.34 -14.69 -3.74
N TYR A 389 18.09 -15.12 -3.62
CA TYR A 389 17.71 -16.51 -3.45
C TYR A 389 16.89 -17.02 -4.63
N PHE A 390 15.93 -16.24 -5.15
CA PHE A 390 15.04 -16.65 -6.24
C PHE A 390 15.46 -16.05 -7.58
N ASN A 391 15.32 -16.82 -8.66
CA ASN A 391 15.49 -16.37 -10.03
C ASN A 391 14.18 -16.59 -10.79
N VAL A 392 13.24 -15.65 -10.60
CA VAL A 392 11.90 -15.73 -11.18
C VAL A 392 11.60 -14.54 -12.10
N LYS A 393 10.67 -14.72 -13.04
CA LYS A 393 10.21 -13.66 -13.94
C LYS A 393 9.30 -12.64 -13.26
N ASN A 394 9.27 -11.46 -13.86
CA ASN A 394 8.35 -10.37 -13.53
C ASN A 394 6.95 -10.66 -14.10
N SER A 395 6.26 -11.68 -13.58
CA SER A 395 4.96 -12.11 -14.13
C SER A 395 3.97 -12.56 -13.05
N TRP A 396 2.78 -12.96 -13.50
CA TRP A 396 1.76 -13.59 -12.66
C TRP A 396 2.10 -15.05 -12.43
N TYR A 397 1.97 -15.49 -11.18
CA TYR A 397 2.21 -16.87 -10.74
C TYR A 397 0.95 -17.44 -10.13
N TRP A 398 0.56 -18.63 -10.57
CA TRP A 398 -0.60 -19.33 -10.03
C TRP A 398 -0.38 -19.78 -8.59
N SER A 399 -1.40 -19.62 -7.76
CA SER A 399 -1.55 -20.36 -6.50
C SER A 399 -2.50 -21.54 -6.68
N SER A 400 -2.46 -22.52 -5.80
CA SER A 400 -3.40 -23.64 -5.74
C SER A 400 -4.78 -23.28 -5.18
N THR A 401 -4.99 -22.01 -4.80
CA THR A 401 -6.21 -21.56 -4.13
C THR A 401 -7.26 -21.03 -5.11
N THR A 402 -8.42 -21.69 -5.13
CA THR A 402 -9.59 -21.28 -5.92
C THR A 402 -10.17 -19.95 -5.38
N TYR A 403 -10.63 -19.07 -6.27
CA TYR A 403 -11.29 -17.84 -5.85
C TYR A 403 -12.67 -18.14 -5.26
N LYS A 404 -12.90 -17.72 -4.01
CA LYS A 404 -14.10 -18.09 -3.23
C LYS A 404 -15.42 -17.71 -3.91
N ASN A 405 -15.44 -16.57 -4.60
CA ASN A 405 -16.65 -16.04 -5.23
C ASN A 405 -16.86 -16.56 -6.67
N ASN A 406 -15.88 -17.26 -7.25
CA ASN A 406 -16.00 -17.88 -8.57
C ASN A 406 -15.11 -19.12 -8.67
N SER A 407 -15.70 -20.30 -8.62
CA SER A 407 -14.99 -21.59 -8.64
C SER A 407 -14.22 -21.85 -9.95
N SER A 408 -14.58 -21.16 -11.03
CA SER A 408 -13.88 -21.19 -12.32
C SER A 408 -12.65 -20.28 -12.35
N SER A 409 -12.37 -19.53 -11.28
CA SER A 409 -11.21 -18.66 -11.15
C SER A 409 -10.29 -19.11 -10.01
N ALA A 410 -9.03 -18.70 -10.06
CA ALA A 410 -8.05 -18.98 -9.01
C ALA A 410 -7.21 -17.74 -8.71
N TRP A 411 -6.60 -17.71 -7.53
CA TRP A 411 -5.71 -16.61 -7.12
C TRP A 411 -4.33 -16.74 -7.76
N ASN A 412 -3.74 -15.61 -8.11
CA ASN A 412 -2.38 -15.48 -8.59
C ASN A 412 -1.67 -14.27 -7.94
N VAL A 413 -0.34 -14.31 -7.95
CA VAL A 413 0.52 -13.27 -7.39
C VAL A 413 1.39 -12.69 -8.49
N TYR A 414 1.44 -11.36 -8.59
CA TYR A 414 2.21 -10.64 -9.59
C TYR A 414 3.56 -10.20 -9.02
N PHE A 415 4.63 -10.91 -9.38
CA PHE A 415 5.96 -10.56 -8.89
C PHE A 415 6.57 -9.32 -9.54
N GLU A 416 5.89 -8.55 -10.40
CA GLU A 416 6.42 -7.24 -10.80
C GLU A 416 6.37 -6.22 -9.66
N TYR A 417 5.26 -6.18 -8.93
CA TYR A 417 5.00 -5.25 -7.82
C TYR A 417 4.64 -5.95 -6.50
N GLY A 418 4.56 -7.28 -6.51
CA GLY A 418 4.14 -8.08 -5.38
C GLY A 418 2.63 -8.12 -5.19
N ASP A 419 1.81 -7.56 -6.07
CA ASP A 419 0.35 -7.57 -5.88
C ASP A 419 -0.25 -8.98 -6.07
N ASP A 420 -1.53 -9.13 -5.75
CA ASP A 420 -2.29 -10.33 -6.05
C ASP A 420 -3.60 -10.02 -6.76
N GLY A 421 -4.12 -11.05 -7.39
CA GLY A 421 -5.32 -10.98 -8.19
C GLY A 421 -5.92 -12.36 -8.37
N TRP A 422 -6.89 -12.42 -9.27
CA TRP A 422 -7.49 -13.68 -9.66
C TRP A 422 -7.77 -13.63 -11.16
N ASP A 423 -7.65 -14.78 -11.79
CA ASP A 423 -7.97 -14.96 -13.21
C ASP A 423 -8.76 -16.25 -13.40
N GLY A 424 -9.47 -16.35 -14.52
CA GLY A 424 -10.12 -17.60 -14.91
C GLY A 424 -9.10 -18.72 -15.05
N LYS A 425 -9.41 -19.94 -14.59
CA LYS A 425 -8.48 -21.08 -14.57
C LYS A 425 -7.94 -21.49 -15.94
N SER A 426 -8.57 -21.03 -17.02
CA SER A 426 -8.09 -21.19 -18.40
C SER A 426 -7.00 -20.20 -18.83
N HIS A 427 -6.80 -19.09 -18.10
CA HIS A 427 -5.73 -18.12 -18.37
C HIS A 427 -4.35 -18.75 -18.15
N LYS A 428 -3.34 -18.20 -18.86
CA LYS A 428 -1.97 -18.70 -18.81
C LYS A 428 -1.12 -17.82 -17.88
N SER A 429 -0.65 -18.39 -16.77
CA SER A 429 0.29 -17.75 -15.81
C SER A 429 1.44 -18.70 -15.48
N LEU A 430 2.53 -18.19 -14.90
CA LEU A 430 3.67 -19.01 -14.49
C LEU A 430 3.37 -19.83 -13.23
N ALA A 431 4.25 -20.76 -12.88
CA ALA A 431 4.16 -21.56 -11.67
C ALA A 431 5.53 -21.57 -10.97
N LEU A 432 5.50 -21.49 -9.64
CA LEU A 432 6.67 -21.67 -8.78
C LEU A 432 6.28 -22.71 -7.73
N CYS A 433 6.97 -23.86 -7.71
CA CYS A 433 6.58 -24.99 -6.89
C CYS A 433 7.18 -24.93 -5.48
N VAL A 434 6.48 -25.52 -4.51
CA VAL A 434 6.84 -25.61 -3.08
C VAL A 434 6.62 -27.01 -2.52
#